data_AF-A0A6V8PPW1-F1
#
_entry.id   AF-A0A6V8PPW1-F1
#
_cell.length_a   1.000
_cell.length_b   1.000
_cell.length_c   1.000
_cell.angle_alpha   90.00
_cell.angle_beta   90.00
_cell.angle_gamma   90.00
#
_symmetry.space_group_name_H-M   'P 1'
#
loop_
_entity.id
_entity.type
_entity.pdbx_description
1 polymer ?
#
loop_
_entity_poly.entity_id
_entity_poly.type
_entity_poly.pdbx_seq_one_letter_code
_entity_poly.pdbx_strand_id
1 'polypeptide(L)' 'MRYSEYFLPTTREIPADAELASHIYCLRAGLIRKVASGIYIFLPLGMKVLQKIETIIRQEMKAKGAQEVLMPVLQPKEL' A
#
# COMPACT_ATOMS: atom_id res chain seq x y z
N MET A 1 -10.03 9.60 -13.72
CA MET A 1 -10.80 10.10 -12.56
C MET A 1 -10.54 11.58 -12.42
N ARG A 2 -11.60 12.37 -12.24
CA ARG A 2 -11.47 13.79 -11.91
C ARG A 2 -11.11 13.93 -10.43
N TYR A 3 -10.32 14.94 -10.08
CA TYR A 3 -9.90 15.13 -8.69
C TYR A 3 -11.09 15.35 -7.75
N SER A 4 -12.13 16.05 -8.22
CA SER A 4 -13.38 16.31 -7.47
C SER A 4 -14.16 15.05 -7.06
N GLU A 5 -13.92 13.93 -7.72
CA GLU A 5 -14.59 12.64 -7.46
C GLU A 5 -13.64 11.63 -6.81
N TYR A 6 -12.40 12.04 -6.52
CA TYR A 6 -11.35 11.15 -6.05
C TYR A 6 -11.05 11.40 -4.57
N PHE A 7 -11.14 10.36 -3.75
CA PHE A 7 -10.78 10.46 -2.35
C PHE A 7 -9.25 10.53 -2.20
N LEU A 8 -8.73 11.75 -2.05
CA LEU A 8 -7.31 12.04 -1.94
C LEU A 8 -7.05 13.14 -0.90
N PRO A 9 -7.07 12.81 0.40
CA PRO A 9 -6.94 13.76 1.49
C PRO A 9 -5.47 14.14 1.72
N THR A 10 -4.96 15.09 0.94
CA THR A 10 -3.60 15.60 1.11
C THR A 10 -3.49 16.47 2.37
N THR A 11 -2.31 16.49 3.01
CA THR A 11 -2.06 17.33 4.20
C THR A 11 -0.92 18.31 3.98
N ARG A 12 -1.12 19.53 4.50
CA ARG A 12 -0.10 20.58 4.47
C ARG A 12 1.02 20.29 5.47
N GLU A 13 0.64 19.89 6.67
CA GLU A 13 1.55 19.68 7.80
C GLU A 13 2.23 18.32 7.74
N ILE A 14 3.44 18.28 8.31
CA ILE A 14 4.21 17.05 8.49
C ILE A 14 3.68 16.38 9.78
N PRO A 15 3.20 15.13 9.71
CA PRO A 15 2.79 14.39 10.90
C PRO A 15 3.96 14.27 11.88
N ALA A 16 3.72 14.62 13.14
CA ALA A 16 4.78 14.68 14.16
C ALA A 16 5.41 13.31 14.48
N ASP A 17 4.73 12.21 14.12
CA ASP A 17 5.17 10.83 14.36
C ASP A 17 5.95 10.21 13.18
N ALA A 18 6.26 10.99 12.14
CA ALA A 18 6.96 10.52 10.94
C ALA A 18 8.30 11.23 10.75
N GLU A 19 9.41 10.50 10.93
CA GLU A 19 10.77 11.02 10.74
C GLU A 19 11.35 10.72 9.34
N LEU A 20 11.00 9.57 8.77
CA LEU A 20 11.52 9.14 7.46
C LEU A 20 10.80 9.86 6.31
N ALA A 21 11.57 10.40 5.37
CA ALA A 21 11.04 11.19 4.25
C ALA A 21 9.97 10.43 3.44
N SER A 22 10.16 9.14 3.15
CA SER A 22 9.16 8.33 2.44
C SER A 22 7.85 8.21 3.22
N HIS A 23 7.91 8.03 4.53
CA HIS A 23 6.74 7.95 5.40
C HIS A 23 5.98 9.28 5.41
N ILE A 24 6.70 10.40 5.58
CA ILE A 24 6.13 11.76 5.52
C ILE A 24 5.41 11.98 4.19
N TYR A 25 6.05 11.65 3.06
CA TYR A 25 5.45 11.86 1.75
C TYR A 25 4.24 10.96 1.51
N CYS A 26 4.27 9.70 1.97
CA CYS A 26 3.13 8.80 1.88
C CYS A 26 1.90 9.32 2.66
N LEU A 27 2.11 9.86 3.85
CA LEU A 27 1.03 10.46 4.64
C LEU A 27 0.50 11.74 3.97
N ARG A 28 1.40 12.66 3.60
CA ARG A 28 1.01 13.97 3.03
C ARG A 28 0.33 13.88 1.67
N ALA A 29 0.73 12.92 0.85
CA ALA A 29 0.12 12.68 -0.46
C ALA A 29 -1.22 11.96 -0.37
N GLY A 30 -1.68 11.57 0.83
CA GLY A 30 -2.90 10.77 0.99
C GLY A 30 -2.75 9.38 0.37
N LEU A 31 -1.56 8.77 0.45
CA LEU A 31 -1.30 7.40 -0.03
C LEU A 31 -1.65 6.37 1.04
N ILE A 32 -1.36 6.67 2.31
CA ILE A 32 -1.60 5.76 3.44
C ILE A 32 -2.23 6.50 4.62
N ARG A 33 -2.89 5.75 5.51
CA ARG A 33 -3.37 6.22 6.81
C ARG A 33 -3.02 5.21 7.90
N LYS A 34 -2.39 5.67 8.98
CA LYS A 34 -2.06 4.82 10.14
C LYS A 34 -3.32 4.47 10.94
N VAL A 35 -3.46 3.21 11.33
CA VAL A 35 -4.54 2.70 12.19
C VAL A 35 -3.98 2.32 13.57
N ALA A 36 -2.83 1.66 13.59
CA ALA A 36 -2.10 1.30 14.80
C ALA A 36 -0.60 1.26 14.49
N SER A 37 0.24 0.99 15.49
CA SER A 37 1.69 0.85 15.27
C SER A 37 1.96 -0.24 14.23
N GLY A 38 2.63 0.14 13.13
CA GLY A 38 2.92 -0.77 12.00
C GLY A 38 1.73 -1.15 11.12
N ILE A 39 0.51 -0.67 11.39
CA ILE A 39 -0.70 -1.04 10.64
C ILE A 39 -1.23 0.18 9.89
N TYR A 40 -1.34 0.04 8.57
CA TYR A 40 -1.74 1.11 7.66
C TYR A 40 -2.86 0.68 6.72
N ILE A 41 -3.71 1.62 6.37
CA ILE A 41 -4.65 1.52 5.25
C ILE A 41 -3.99 2.16 4.04
N PHE A 42 -4.00 1.47 2.90
CA PHE A 42 -3.71 2.08 1.61
C PHE A 42 -4.95 2.83 1.12
N LEU A 43 -4.81 4.14 0.95
CA LEU A 43 -5.85 4.99 0.36
C LEU A 43 -5.88 4.80 -1.17
N PRO A 44 -6.90 5.30 -1.90
CA PRO A 44 -7.09 4.96 -3.31
C PRO A 44 -5.86 5.17 -4.21
N LEU A 45 -5.09 6.23 -4.00
CA LEU A 45 -3.86 6.46 -4.76
C LEU A 45 -2.75 5.46 -4.36
N GLY A 46 -2.62 5.17 -3.07
CA GLY A 46 -1.67 4.19 -2.55
C GLY A 46 -1.99 2.78 -3.07
N MET A 47 -3.27 2.41 -3.10
CA MET A 47 -3.73 1.14 -3.65
C MET A 47 -3.39 1.01 -5.14
N LYS A 48 -3.55 2.09 -5.92
CA LYS A 48 -3.16 2.10 -7.34
C LYS A 48 -1.66 1.87 -7.55
N VAL A 49 -0.82 2.45 -6.69
CA VAL A 49 0.64 2.23 -6.73
C VAL A 49 0.98 0.79 -6.34
N LEU A 50 0.38 0.28 -5.27
CA LEU A 50 0.56 -1.10 -4.81
C LEU A 50 0.22 -2.12 -5.92
N GLN A 51 -0.92 -1.95 -6.58
CA GLN A 51 -1.35 -2.82 -7.70
C GLN A 51 -0.36 -2.78 -8.88
N LYS A 52 0.25 -1.63 -9.17
CA LYS A 52 1.27 -1.54 -10.23
C LYS A 52 2.52 -2.34 -9.87
N ILE A 53 2.99 -2.21 -8.63
CA ILE A 53 4.14 -2.96 -8.13
C ILE A 53 3.85 -4.46 -8.19
N GLU A 54 2.70 -4.87 -7.68
CA GLU A 54 2.23 -6.25 -7.69
C GLU A 54 2.14 -6.82 -9.12
N THR A 55 1.65 -6.03 -10.07
CA THR A 55 1.56 -6.42 -11.48
C THR A 55 2.95 -6.71 -12.07
N ILE A 56 3.94 -5.85 -11.82
CA ILE A 56 5.31 -6.05 -12.29
C ILE A 56 5.90 -7.33 -11.69
N ILE A 57 5.74 -7.52 -10.38
CA ILE A 57 6.24 -8.73 -9.70
C ILE A 57 5.62 -9.99 -10.33
N ARG A 58 4.30 -10.01 -10.54
CA ARG A 58 3.62 -11.16 -11.18
C ARG A 58 4.13 -11.43 -12.59
N GLN A 59 4.33 -10.38 -13.39
CA GLN A 59 4.84 -10.51 -14.75
C GLN A 59 6.21 -11.17 -14.78
N GLU A 60 7.13 -10.71 -13.92
CA GLU A 60 8.48 -11.26 -13.82
C GLU A 60 8.48 -12.70 -13.30
N MET A 61 7.70 -12.99 -12.25
CA MET A 61 7.59 -14.33 -11.68
C MET A 61 7.03 -15.33 -12.70
N LYS A 62 5.97 -14.95 -13.42
CA LYS A 62 5.39 -15.75 -14.49
C LYS A 62 6.40 -15.99 -15.63
N ALA A 63 7.17 -14.97 -16.02
CA ALA A 63 8.21 -15.11 -17.04
C ALA A 63 9.32 -16.11 -16.65
N LYS A 64 9.51 -16.36 -15.35
CA LYS A 64 10.45 -17.37 -14.81
C LYS A 64 9.80 -18.72 -14.52
N GLY A 65 8.54 -18.92 -14.91
CA GLY A 65 7.82 -20.20 -14.76
C GLY A 65 7.22 -20.43 -13.37
N ALA A 66 7.16 -19.43 -12.51
CA ALA A 66 6.50 -19.56 -11.21
C ALA A 66 4.98 -19.73 -11.36
N GLN A 67 4.37 -20.49 -10.45
CA GLN A 67 2.92 -20.64 -10.33
C GLN A 67 2.44 -19.92 -9.06
N GLU A 68 1.54 -18.94 -9.23
CA GLU A 68 1.00 -18.15 -8.11
C GLU A 68 -0.14 -18.91 -7.41
N VAL A 69 -0.13 -18.90 -6.08
CA VAL A 69 -1.19 -19.43 -5.22
C VAL A 69 -1.53 -18.42 -4.11
N LEU A 70 -2.78 -18.43 -3.65
CA LEU A 70 -3.23 -17.62 -2.51
C LEU A 70 -3.49 -18.54 -1.31
N MET A 71 -2.74 -18.34 -0.24
CA MET A 71 -2.89 -19.09 1.02
C MET A 71 -3.68 -18.27 2.05
N PRO A 72 -4.35 -18.93 3.02
CA PRO A 72 -5.03 -18.23 4.10
C PRO A 72 -4.02 -17.49 5.01
N VAL A 73 -4.41 -16.32 5.50
CA VAL A 73 -3.59 -15.52 6.43
C VAL A 73 -3.49 -16.18 7.80
N LEU A 74 -4.57 -16.81 8.27
CA LEU A 74 -4.59 -17.58 9.51
C LEU A 74 -4.32 -19.06 9.20
N GLN A 75 -3.37 -19.66 9.91
CA GLN A 75 -2.96 -21.05 9.73
C GLN A 75 -3.24 -21.89 10.98
N PRO A 76 -3.55 -23.20 10.83
CA PRO A 76 -3.60 -24.14 11.95
C PRO A 76 -2.31 -24.13 12.76
N LYS A 77 -2.43 -24.31 14.08
CA LYS A 77 -1.27 -24.30 14.99
C LYS A 77 -0.41 -25.56 14.82
N GLU A 78 -1.01 -26.63 14.34
CA GLU A 78 -0.43 -27.97 14.27
C GLU A 78 0.48 -28.19 13.04
N LEU A 79 0.61 -27.19 12.16
CA LEU A 79 1.52 -27.21 11.00
C LEU A 79 2.99 -27.12 11.41
#